data_AF-A0A9D0ZNT8-F1
#
_entry.id   AF-A0A9D0ZNT8-F1
#
_cell.length_a   1.000
_cell.length_b   1.000
_cell.length_c   1.000
_cell.angle_alpha   90.00
_cell.angle_beta   90.00
_cell.angle_gamma   90.00
#
_symmetry.space_group_name_H-M   'P 1'
#
loop_
_entity.id
_entity.type
_entity.pdbx_description
1 polymer ?
#
loop_
_entity_poly.entity_id
_entity_poly.type
_entity_poly.pdbx_seq_one_letter_code
_entity_poly.pdbx_strand_id
1 'polypeptide(L)'
;MEGGAILLAVLVVLALGIWLYLRFYLRMDLWLAARAAGVPLPFSALTAMRFRRVMPEKIVFPYIKAHKAGVKVRLTDLEALVIAGGDPMRVVDALILAHERDFPLSFMDCVKSSLSGEDPCAFVKQHTTSI
;
A
#
# COMPACT_ATOMS: atom_id res chain seq x y z
N MET A 1 50.07 12.08 1.36
CA MET A 1 48.87 12.06 0.49
C MET A 1 48.09 10.74 0.56
N GLU A 2 48.67 9.65 1.08
CA GLU A 2 48.02 8.33 1.10
C GLU A 2 46.94 8.15 2.18
N GLY A 3 47.14 8.71 3.39
CA GLY A 3 46.16 8.61 4.48
C GLY A 3 44.80 9.27 4.18
N GLY A 4 44.79 10.37 3.41
CA GLY A 4 43.56 11.03 2.98
C GLY A 4 42.77 10.21 1.97
N ALA A 5 43.45 9.50 1.07
CA ALA A 5 42.82 8.62 0.09
C ALA A 5 42.17 7.39 0.78
N ILE A 6 42.84 6.82 1.78
CA ILE A 6 42.30 5.69 2.56
C ILE A 6 41.08 6.14 3.37
N LEU A 7 41.14 7.31 4.01
CA LEU A 7 40.00 7.85 4.77
C LEU A 7 38.79 8.10 3.87
N LEU A 8 38.99 8.68 2.68
CA LEU A 8 37.95 8.87 1.67
C LEU A 8 37.36 7.54 1.20
N ALA A 9 38.21 6.54 0.90
CA ALA A 9 37.75 5.23 0.47
C ALA A 9 36.87 4.55 1.54
N VAL A 10 37.28 4.59 2.81
CA VAL A 10 36.50 4.06 3.94
C VAL A 10 35.16 4.78 4.08
N LEU A 11 35.15 6.11 3.95
CA LEU A 11 33.94 6.92 4.08
C LEU A 11 32.95 6.62 2.93
N VAL A 12 33.46 6.45 1.71
CA VAL A 12 32.65 6.05 0.54
C VAL A 12 32.07 4.65 0.74
N VAL A 13 32.84 3.69 1.21
CA VAL A 13 32.35 2.32 1.47
C VAL A 13 31.28 2.31 2.57
N LEU A 14 31.47 3.08 3.64
CA LEU A 14 30.48 3.25 4.71
C LEU A 14 29.20 3.90 4.18
N ALA A 15 29.32 4.99 3.42
CA ALA A 15 28.18 5.66 2.81
C ALA A 15 27.40 4.73 1.86
N LEU A 16 28.12 3.94 1.05
CA LEU A 16 27.52 2.96 0.15
C LEU A 16 26.81 1.83 0.92
N GLY A 17 27.44 1.32 1.99
CA GLY A 17 26.87 0.29 2.86
C GLY A 17 25.60 0.78 3.58
N ILE A 18 25.62 2.01 4.10
CA ILE A 18 24.46 2.67 4.70
C ILE A 18 23.37 2.85 3.63
N TRP A 19 23.70 3.33 2.44
CA TRP A 19 22.74 3.53 1.35
C TRP A 19 22.07 2.21 0.93
N LEU A 20 22.85 1.14 0.77
CA LEU A 20 22.33 -0.20 0.47
C LEU A 20 21.47 -0.74 1.60
N TYR A 21 21.89 -0.55 2.86
CA TYR A 21 21.11 -0.92 4.03
C TYR A 21 19.76 -0.21 4.05
N LEU A 22 19.72 1.12 3.90
CA LEU A 22 18.46 1.86 3.83
C LEU A 22 17.59 1.40 2.66
N ARG A 23 18.17 1.15 1.48
CA ARG A 23 17.37 0.68 0.33
C ARG A 23 16.75 -0.69 0.60
N PHE A 24 17.49 -1.62 1.19
CA PHE A 24 17.01 -2.97 1.49
C PHE A 24 16.05 -3.01 2.69
N TYR A 25 16.33 -2.25 3.76
CA TYR A 25 15.54 -2.27 4.99
C TYR A 25 14.30 -1.38 4.96
N LEU A 26 14.35 -0.22 4.31
CA LEU A 26 13.26 0.76 4.32
C LEU A 26 12.43 0.78 3.04
N ARG A 27 12.80 -0.01 2.01
CA ARG A 27 12.10 -0.09 0.71
C ARG A 27 11.66 1.30 0.23
N MET A 28 12.64 2.21 0.12
CA MET A 28 12.44 3.61 -0.26
C MET A 28 11.66 3.78 -1.57
N ASP A 29 11.73 2.78 -2.45
CA ASP A 29 11.01 2.71 -3.71
C ASP A 29 9.48 2.84 -3.52
N LEU A 30 8.93 2.22 -2.46
CA LEU A 30 7.48 2.23 -2.20
C LEU A 30 7.00 3.58 -1.65
N TRP A 31 7.82 4.21 -0.80
CA TRP A 31 7.55 5.56 -0.32
C TRP A 31 7.57 6.57 -1.47
N LEU A 32 8.56 6.46 -2.37
CA LEU A 32 8.67 7.32 -3.53
C LEU A 32 7.47 7.13 -4.48
N ALA A 33 7.02 5.89 -4.69
CA ALA A 33 5.82 5.61 -5.48
C ALA A 33 4.55 6.24 -4.89
N ALA A 34 4.38 6.19 -3.56
CA ALA A 34 3.30 6.86 -2.86
C ALA A 34 3.36 8.39 -3.00
N ARG A 35 4.56 8.96 -2.84
CA ARG A 35 4.82 10.40 -3.01
C ARG A 35 4.50 10.85 -4.43
N ALA A 36 4.93 10.09 -5.44
CA ALA A 36 4.64 10.34 -6.85
C ALA A 36 3.16 10.25 -7.18
N ALA A 37 2.40 9.43 -6.45
CA ALA A 37 0.94 9.36 -6.55
C ALA A 37 0.20 10.47 -5.78
N GLY A 38 0.93 11.39 -5.13
CA GLY A 38 0.34 12.48 -4.33
C GLY A 38 -0.27 12.02 -3.01
N VAL A 39 0.04 10.80 -2.56
CA VAL A 39 -0.55 10.21 -1.36
C VAL A 39 0.31 10.58 -0.13
N PRO A 40 -0.26 11.21 0.91
CA PRO A 40 0.50 11.58 2.11
C PRO A 40 0.78 10.36 2.99
N LEU A 41 1.87 9.65 2.71
CA LEU A 41 2.38 8.55 3.52
C LEU A 41 3.65 8.96 4.27
N PRO A 42 3.63 9.03 5.61
CA PRO A 42 4.84 9.31 6.38
C PRO A 42 5.78 8.10 6.33
N PHE A 43 7.09 8.34 6.35
CA PHE A 43 8.09 7.28 6.43
C PHE A 43 7.87 6.35 7.63
N SER A 44 7.39 6.91 8.75
CA SER A 44 7.06 6.16 9.96
C SER A 44 5.96 5.12 9.75
N ALA A 45 5.02 5.32 8.82
CA ALA A 45 3.98 4.34 8.52
C ALA A 45 4.56 3.06 7.91
N LEU A 46 5.54 3.18 7.00
CA LEU A 46 6.20 2.01 6.39
C LEU A 46 6.97 1.19 7.42
N THR A 47 7.67 1.87 8.33
CA THR A 47 8.37 1.20 9.44
C THR A 47 7.37 0.56 10.41
N ALA A 48 6.25 1.22 10.72
CA ALA A 48 5.19 0.69 11.60
C ALA A 48 4.53 -0.57 11.03
N MET A 49 4.29 -0.64 9.71
CA MET A 49 3.77 -1.84 9.04
C MET A 49 4.69 -3.04 9.26
N ARG A 50 6.02 -2.83 9.23
CA ARG A 50 7.00 -3.90 9.45
C ARG A 50 6.99 -4.40 10.89
N PHE A 51 6.84 -3.53 11.88
CA PHE A 51 6.66 -3.93 13.28
C PHE A 51 5.39 -4.76 13.50
N ARG A 52 4.31 -4.44 12.78
CA ARG A 52 3.05 -5.21 12.77
C ARG A 52 3.11 -6.49 11.91
N ARG A 53 4.29 -6.84 11.37
CA ARG A 53 4.52 -7.96 10.42
C ARG A 53 3.64 -7.93 9.17
N VAL A 54 3.23 -6.74 8.74
CA VAL A 54 2.45 -6.56 7.52
C VAL A 54 3.37 -6.15 6.37
N MET A 55 3.21 -6.79 5.21
CA MET A 55 3.96 -6.43 4.00
C MET A 55 3.45 -5.08 3.47
N PRO A 56 4.28 -4.00 3.46
CA PRO A 56 3.79 -2.67 3.14
C PRO A 56 3.32 -2.55 1.68
N GLU A 57 3.89 -3.33 0.75
CA GLU A 57 3.44 -3.39 -0.66
C GLU A 57 1.95 -3.71 -0.79
N LYS A 58 1.46 -4.67 0.01
CA LYS A 58 0.07 -5.12 -0.05
C LYS A 58 -0.92 -4.03 0.34
N ILE A 59 -0.48 -3.02 1.09
CA ILE A 59 -1.34 -1.93 1.54
C ILE A 59 -1.16 -0.70 0.64
N VAL A 60 0.09 -0.33 0.34
CA VAL A 60 0.40 0.92 -0.37
C VAL A 60 -0.10 0.88 -1.80
N PHE A 61 -0.01 -0.24 -2.51
CA PHE A 61 -0.51 -0.32 -3.89
C PHE A 61 -2.03 -0.15 -3.99
N PRO A 62 -2.86 -0.90 -3.24
CA PRO A 62 -4.31 -0.65 -3.21
C PRO A 62 -4.64 0.76 -2.74
N TYR A 63 -3.90 1.29 -1.76
CA TYR A 63 -4.13 2.65 -1.27
C TYR A 63 -3.88 3.73 -2.32
N ILE A 64 -2.79 3.62 -3.09
CA ILE A 64 -2.50 4.49 -4.24
C ILE A 64 -3.61 4.37 -5.29
N LYS A 65 -4.05 3.14 -5.59
CA LYS A 65 -5.08 2.89 -6.60
C LYS A 65 -6.42 3.52 -6.21
N ALA A 66 -6.84 3.35 -4.95
CA ALA A 66 -8.06 3.96 -4.42
C ALA A 66 -8.00 5.49 -4.46
N HIS A 67 -6.86 6.07 -4.05
CA HIS A 67 -6.67 7.53 -4.08
C HIS A 67 -6.73 8.09 -5.50
N LYS A 68 -6.12 7.41 -6.47
CA LYS A 68 -6.20 7.81 -7.89
C LYS A 68 -7.60 7.71 -8.47
N ALA A 69 -8.40 6.76 -7.99
CA ALA A 69 -9.80 6.58 -8.40
C ALA A 69 -10.79 7.49 -7.65
N GLY A 70 -10.31 8.34 -6.73
CA GLY A 70 -11.19 9.21 -5.92
C GLY A 70 -11.93 8.49 -4.78
N VAL A 71 -11.65 7.20 -4.56
CA VAL A 71 -12.28 6.40 -3.50
C VAL A 71 -11.59 6.69 -2.17
N LYS A 72 -12.35 7.22 -1.20
CA LYS A 72 -11.84 7.50 0.15
C LYS A 72 -11.73 6.21 0.96
N VAL A 73 -10.51 5.74 1.17
CA VAL A 73 -10.17 4.64 2.08
C VAL A 73 -9.15 5.10 3.12
N ARG A 74 -9.16 4.49 4.31
CA ARG A 74 -8.15 4.76 5.34
C ARG A 74 -7.06 3.68 5.30
N LEU A 75 -5.82 4.10 5.45
CA LEU A 75 -4.67 3.19 5.52
C LEU A 75 -4.82 2.15 6.63
N THR A 76 -5.31 2.58 7.80
CA THR A 76 -5.54 1.73 8.97
C THR A 76 -6.57 0.64 8.71
N ASP A 77 -7.57 0.90 7.87
CA ASP A 77 -8.62 -0.09 7.56
C ASP A 77 -8.08 -1.16 6.60
N LEU A 78 -7.26 -0.76 5.63
CA LEU A 78 -6.54 -1.70 4.76
C LEU A 78 -5.51 -2.53 5.55
N GLU A 79 -4.82 -1.92 6.51
CA GLU A 79 -3.94 -2.65 7.44
C GLU A 79 -4.72 -3.68 8.26
N ALA A 80 -5.85 -3.29 8.86
CA ALA A 80 -6.68 -4.19 9.64
C ALA A 80 -7.20 -5.36 8.78
N LEU A 81 -7.56 -5.10 7.53
CA LEU A 81 -7.98 -6.14 6.57
C LEU A 81 -6.87 -7.15 6.30
N VAL A 82 -5.64 -6.70 6.07
CA VAL A 82 -4.50 -7.61 5.86
C VAL A 82 -4.21 -8.45 7.11
N ILE A 83 -4.33 -7.85 8.30
CA ILE A 83 -4.16 -8.56 9.57
C ILE A 83 -5.26 -9.60 9.78
N ALA A 84 -6.49 -9.29 9.35
CA ALA A 84 -7.61 -10.23 9.34
C ALA A 84 -7.47 -11.34 8.27
N GLY A 85 -6.45 -11.28 7.41
CA GLY A 85 -6.19 -12.26 6.35
C GLY A 85 -6.94 -12.01 5.05
N GLY A 86 -7.62 -10.86 4.91
CA GLY A 86 -8.29 -10.45 3.68
C GLY A 86 -7.34 -9.83 2.66
N ASP A 87 -7.84 -9.67 1.43
CA ASP A 87 -7.07 -9.07 0.33
C ASP A 87 -7.53 -7.61 0.07
N PRO A 88 -6.68 -6.61 0.38
CA PRO A 88 -7.01 -5.19 0.17
C PRO A 88 -7.13 -4.80 -1.30
N MET A 89 -6.47 -5.51 -2.23
CA MET A 89 -6.58 -5.19 -3.66
C MET A 89 -7.99 -5.52 -4.16
N ARG A 90 -8.54 -6.69 -3.80
CA ARG A 90 -9.92 -7.09 -4.17
C ARG A 90 -10.96 -6.13 -3.62
N VAL A 91 -10.80 -5.69 -2.37
CA VAL A 91 -11.72 -4.72 -1.74
C VAL A 91 -11.66 -3.35 -2.44
N VAL A 92 -10.46 -2.84 -2.70
CA VAL A 92 -10.31 -1.57 -3.41
C VAL A 92 -10.86 -1.66 -4.83
N ASP A 93 -10.60 -2.74 -5.57
CA ASP A 93 -11.11 -2.91 -6.92
C ASP A 93 -12.64 -2.93 -6.98
N ALA A 94 -13.29 -3.59 -6.00
CA ALA A 94 -14.74 -3.58 -5.89
C ALA A 94 -15.30 -2.19 -5.60
N LEU A 95 -14.64 -1.44 -4.72
CA LEU A 95 -15.04 -0.06 -4.39
C LEU A 95 -14.85 0.89 -5.56
N ILE A 96 -13.79 0.73 -6.35
CA ILE A 96 -13.58 1.51 -7.57
C ILE A 96 -14.68 1.19 -8.57
N LEU A 97 -14.99 -0.08 -8.81
CA LEU A 97 -16.09 -0.50 -9.69
C LEU A 97 -17.44 0.05 -9.25
N ALA A 98 -17.73 0.03 -7.94
CA ALA A 98 -18.95 0.59 -7.39
C ALA A 98 -19.01 2.11 -7.58
N HIS A 99 -17.88 2.80 -7.38
CA HIS A 99 -17.77 4.24 -7.59
C HIS A 99 -17.96 4.64 -9.05
N GLU A 100 -17.38 3.91 -10.00
CA GLU A 100 -17.56 4.11 -11.45
C GLU A 100 -19.01 3.90 -11.94
N ARG A 101 -19.82 3.26 -11.11
CA ARG A 101 -21.20 2.84 -11.40
C ARG A 101 -22.24 3.56 -10.54
N ASP A 102 -21.83 4.54 -9.76
CA ASP A 102 -22.68 5.25 -8.78
C ASP A 102 -23.44 4.30 -7.84
N PHE A 103 -22.87 3.13 -7.55
CA PHE A 103 -23.47 2.14 -6.67
C PHE A 103 -23.05 2.40 -5.21
N PRO A 104 -24.00 2.60 -4.27
CA PRO A 104 -23.68 2.89 -2.88
C PRO A 104 -23.18 1.63 -2.16
N LEU A 105 -21.88 1.38 -2.24
CA LEU A 105 -21.23 0.26 -1.54
C LEU A 105 -20.34 0.76 -0.42
N SER A 106 -20.53 0.22 0.79
CA SER A 106 -19.67 0.55 1.92
C SER A 106 -18.38 -0.27 1.88
N PHE A 107 -17.29 0.31 2.40
CA PHE A 107 -16.03 -0.41 2.61
C PHE A 107 -16.23 -1.67 3.45
N MET A 108 -17.09 -1.60 4.48
CA MET A 108 -17.30 -2.70 5.41
C MET A 108 -18.03 -3.88 4.77
N ASP A 109 -18.91 -3.63 3.80
CA ASP A 109 -19.58 -4.70 3.06
C ASP A 109 -18.61 -5.42 2.13
N CYS A 110 -17.68 -4.68 1.50
CA CYS A 110 -16.59 -5.28 0.73
C CYS A 110 -15.66 -6.14 1.61
N VAL A 111 -15.33 -5.67 2.81
CA VAL A 111 -14.51 -6.41 3.77
C VAL A 111 -15.21 -7.71 4.19
N LYS A 112 -16.50 -7.65 4.53
CA LYS A 112 -17.28 -8.85 4.88
C LYS A 112 -17.25 -9.87 3.75
N SER A 113 -17.56 -9.46 2.52
CA SER A 113 -17.53 -10.33 1.33
C SER A 113 -16.13 -10.93 1.10
N SER A 114 -15.08 -10.12 1.22
CA SER A 114 -13.69 -10.60 1.07
C SER A 114 -13.29 -11.63 2.12
N LEU A 115 -13.80 -11.53 3.35
CA LEU A 115 -13.51 -12.48 4.43
C LEU A 115 -14.38 -13.73 4.36
N SER A 116 -15.59 -13.62 3.80
CA SER A 116 -16.48 -14.76 3.49
C SER A 116 -15.96 -15.63 2.34
N GLY A 117 -14.91 -15.19 1.61
CA GLY A 117 -14.34 -15.89 0.46
C GLY A 117 -15.03 -15.57 -0.87
N GLU A 118 -16.04 -14.70 -0.86
CA GLU A 118 -16.73 -14.24 -2.06
C GLU A 118 -15.93 -13.14 -2.78
N ASP A 119 -16.18 -12.96 -4.07
CA ASP A 119 -15.60 -11.89 -4.87
C ASP A 119 -16.41 -10.58 -4.71
N PRO A 120 -15.93 -9.57 -3.97
CA PRO A 120 -16.69 -8.32 -3.81
C PRO A 120 -16.91 -7.61 -5.15
N CYS A 121 -16.00 -7.76 -6.11
CA CYS A 121 -16.18 -7.28 -7.49
C CYS A 121 -17.34 -7.96 -8.23
N ALA A 122 -17.58 -9.26 -7.97
CA ALA A 122 -18.65 -9.99 -8.62
C ALA A 122 -20.03 -9.53 -8.13
N PHE A 123 -20.14 -9.26 -6.82
CA PHE A 123 -21.36 -8.71 -6.21
C PHE A 123 -21.80 -7.40 -6.89
N VAL A 124 -20.85 -6.46 -7.10
CA VAL A 124 -21.12 -5.19 -7.79
C VAL A 124 -21.59 -5.41 -9.22
N LYS A 125 -20.88 -6.26 -9.98
CA LYS A 125 -21.22 -6.52 -11.40
C LYS A 125 -22.62 -7.11 -11.55
N GLN A 126 -23.03 -8.00 -10.66
CA GLN A 126 -24.35 -8.63 -10.71
C GLN A 126 -25.47 -7.62 -10.44
N HIS A 127 -25.30 -6.71 -9.48
CA HIS A 127 -26.33 -5.75 -9.09
C HIS A 127 -26.40 -4.53 -10.02
N THR A 128 -25.31 -4.20 -10.73
CA THR A 128 -25.31 -3.08 -11.66
C THR A 128 -25.69 -3.45 -13.09
N THR A 129 -25.56 -4.72 -13.52
CA THR A 129 -25.94 -5.15 -14.88
C THR A 129 -27.45 -5.16 -15.11
N SER A 130 -28.25 -5.13 -14.04
CA SER A 130 -29.72 -5.15 -14.10
C SER A 130 -30.38 -3.77 -14.21
N ILE A 131 -29.61 -2.70 -14.45
CA ILE A 131 -30.12 -1.31 -14.57
C ILE A 131 -29.90 -0.80 -16.00
#